data_AF-A0A1H3WDT2-F1
#
_entry.id   AF-A0A1H3WDT2-F1
#
_cell.length_a   1.000
_cell.length_b   1.000
_cell.length_c   1.000
_cell.angle_alpha   90.00
_cell.angle_beta   90.00
_cell.angle_gamma   90.00
#
_symmetry.space_group_name_H-M   'P 1'
#
loop_
_entity.id
_entity.type
_entity.pdbx_description
1 polymer ?
#
loop_
_entity_poly.entity_id
_entity_poly.type
_entity_poly.pdbx_seq_one_letter_code
_entity_poly.pdbx_strand_id
1 'polypeptide(L)'
;MTILEIVLLIIGIGLCIGSFFVSERLSSKDKENLNKLTKEQIEEIIKGKMADAKVETEDKLSATINDAMEELDRRTDKETNSKIMQISEYSDSVLEAVDKSHKEITFMYSMLNEKQKEAVEMTKKLAEVEEKLLALDASVSRKIGLLKDKELQLEDDIKAFERKKLELEEQDAVISESKEAIKPAEAIEKTVSFTEAMAQKYAQEDQPLKSYDNSEILTLADQGLTDLEIAKKLGRGLGEVKFVLGLYQEREVAK
;
A
#
# COMPACT_ATOMS: atom_id res chain seq x y z
N MET A 1 -7.80 85.29 -114.38
CA MET A 1 -8.70 85.10 -113.23
C MET A 1 -10.11 84.99 -113.75
N THR A 2 -10.53 83.76 -114.06
CA THR A 2 -11.89 83.48 -114.53
C THR A 2 -12.84 83.52 -113.33
N ILE A 3 -14.10 83.90 -113.55
CA ILE A 3 -15.10 84.05 -112.48
C ILE A 3 -15.27 82.74 -111.67
N LEU A 4 -15.03 81.59 -112.29
CA LEU A 4 -15.05 80.28 -111.63
C LEU A 4 -13.98 80.13 -110.55
N GLU A 5 -12.76 80.64 -110.77
CA GLU A 5 -11.67 80.55 -109.78
C GLU A 5 -11.99 81.34 -108.50
N ILE A 6 -12.62 82.52 -108.65
CA ILE A 6 -13.01 83.37 -107.52
C ILE A 6 -14.13 82.73 -106.71
N VAL A 7 -15.12 82.10 -107.37
CA VAL A 7 -16.22 81.39 -106.68
C VAL A 7 -15.69 80.19 -105.90
N LEU A 8 -14.77 79.42 -106.49
CA LEU A 8 -14.16 78.24 -105.83
C LEU A 8 -13.29 78.64 -104.62
N LEU A 9 -12.61 79.78 -104.70
CA LEU A 9 -11.80 80.32 -103.61
C LEU A 9 -12.66 80.79 -102.42
N ILE A 10 -13.80 81.43 -102.69
CA ILE A 10 -14.75 81.84 -101.63
C ILE A 10 -15.36 80.61 -100.94
N ILE A 11 -15.72 79.57 -101.70
CA ILE A 11 -16.22 78.30 -101.14
C ILE A 11 -15.13 77.61 -100.30
N GLY A 12 -13.88 77.62 -100.77
CA GLY A 12 -12.73 77.09 -100.02
C GLY A 12 -12.50 77.80 -98.70
N ILE A 13 -12.56 79.14 -98.68
CA ILE A 13 -12.45 79.93 -97.44
C ILE A 13 -13.63 79.64 -96.51
N GLY A 14 -14.85 79.53 -97.05
CA GLY A 14 -16.04 79.16 -96.29
C GLY A 14 -15.93 77.78 -95.62
N LEU A 15 -15.38 76.78 -96.33
CA LEU A 15 -15.11 75.45 -95.78
C LEU A 15 -14.01 75.47 -94.72
N CYS A 16 -12.95 76.25 -94.89
CA CYS A 16 -11.90 76.40 -93.89
C CYS A 16 -12.42 77.02 -92.58
N ILE A 17 -13.24 78.07 -92.68
CA ILE A 17 -13.85 78.72 -91.51
C ILE A 17 -14.90 77.80 -90.86
N GLY A 18 -15.70 77.11 -91.68
CA GLY A 18 -16.67 76.12 -91.22
C GLY A 18 -16.01 74.94 -90.49
N SER A 19 -14.84 74.48 -90.96
CA SER A 19 -14.08 73.41 -90.32
C SER A 19 -13.52 73.83 -88.96
N PHE A 20 -13.17 75.11 -88.79
CA PHE A 20 -12.74 75.65 -87.49
C PHE A 20 -13.90 75.66 -86.48
N PHE A 21 -15.09 76.06 -86.90
CA PHE A 21 -16.29 76.06 -86.05
C PHE A 21 -16.77 74.65 -85.69
N VAL A 22 -16.65 73.69 -86.62
CA VAL A 22 -16.94 72.26 -86.40
C VAL A 22 -15.92 71.66 -85.42
N SER A 23 -14.63 71.93 -85.60
CA SER A 23 -13.57 71.43 -84.72
C SER A 23 -13.70 71.96 -83.28
N GLU A 24 -14.07 73.23 -83.11
CA GLU A 24 -14.24 73.87 -81.80
C GLU A 24 -15.50 73.38 -81.04
N ARG A 25 -16.58 73.02 -81.75
CA ARG A 25 -17.82 72.50 -81.13
C ARG A 25 -17.89 70.98 -80.95
N LEU A 26 -17.20 70.18 -81.76
CA LEU A 26 -17.29 68.71 -81.71
C LEU A 26 -16.12 68.05 -80.96
N SER A 27 -14.93 68.67 -80.93
CA SER A 27 -13.75 68.03 -80.32
C SER A 27 -13.85 67.83 -78.80
N SER A 28 -14.42 68.79 -78.05
CA SER A 28 -14.48 68.72 -76.58
C SER A 28 -15.55 67.77 -76.05
N LYS A 29 -16.73 67.78 -76.68
CA LYS A 29 -17.90 67.00 -76.22
C LYS A 29 -17.80 65.52 -76.62
N ASP A 30 -17.26 65.23 -77.80
CA ASP A 30 -17.02 63.86 -78.24
C ASP A 30 -15.82 63.24 -77.52
N LYS A 31 -14.78 64.02 -77.18
CA LYS A 31 -13.65 63.54 -76.38
C LYS A 31 -14.03 63.20 -74.94
N GLU A 32 -14.94 63.96 -74.31
CA GLU A 32 -15.49 63.59 -73.01
C GLU A 32 -16.38 62.34 -73.07
N ASN A 33 -17.23 62.21 -74.09
CA ASN A 33 -18.07 61.02 -74.27
C ASN A 33 -17.25 59.77 -74.59
N LEU A 34 -16.20 59.89 -75.42
CA LEU A 34 -15.23 58.83 -75.68
C LEU A 34 -14.47 58.43 -74.40
N ASN A 35 -14.04 59.39 -73.59
CA ASN A 35 -13.37 59.08 -72.31
C ASN A 35 -14.31 58.40 -71.30
N LYS A 36 -15.60 58.80 -71.26
CA LYS A 36 -16.61 58.15 -70.42
C LYS A 36 -16.90 56.72 -70.87
N LEU A 37 -17.14 56.50 -72.16
CA LEU A 37 -17.32 55.17 -72.74
C LEU A 37 -16.08 54.28 -72.52
N THR A 38 -14.87 54.85 -72.60
CA THR A 38 -13.63 54.11 -72.32
C THR A 38 -13.51 53.76 -70.83
N LYS A 39 -13.87 54.67 -69.92
CA LYS A 39 -13.87 54.39 -68.47
C LYS A 39 -14.92 53.35 -68.07
N GLU A 40 -16.13 53.44 -68.60
CA GLU A 40 -17.22 52.48 -68.33
C GLU A 40 -16.86 51.08 -68.86
N GLN A 41 -16.29 50.97 -70.06
CA GLN A 41 -15.82 49.69 -70.57
C GLN A 41 -14.66 49.11 -69.74
N ILE A 42 -13.72 49.95 -69.30
CA ILE A 42 -12.64 49.52 -68.39
C ILE A 42 -13.24 49.05 -67.05
N GLU A 43 -14.23 49.74 -66.51
CA GLU A 43 -14.91 49.35 -65.27
C GLU A 43 -15.65 48.02 -65.42
N GLU A 44 -16.31 47.79 -66.56
CA GLU A 44 -17.02 46.54 -66.85
C GLU A 44 -16.06 45.36 -67.02
N ILE A 45 -14.93 45.56 -67.70
CA ILE A 45 -13.86 44.56 -67.81
C ILE A 45 -13.26 44.25 -66.43
N ILE A 46 -13.02 45.28 -65.61
CA ILE A 46 -12.52 45.10 -64.24
C ILE A 46 -13.53 44.34 -63.39
N LYS A 47 -14.83 44.68 -63.46
CA LYS A 47 -15.90 43.95 -62.76
C LYS A 47 -15.98 42.49 -63.19
N GLY A 48 -15.91 42.21 -64.49
CA GLY A 48 -15.89 40.84 -65.01
C GLY A 48 -14.68 40.05 -64.50
N LYS A 49 -13.47 40.61 -64.65
CA LYS A 49 -12.24 40.00 -64.15
C LYS A 49 -12.22 39.81 -62.63
N MET A 50 -12.81 40.75 -61.89
CA MET A 50 -12.93 40.68 -60.43
C MET A 50 -13.97 39.64 -60.00
N ALA A 51 -15.05 39.46 -60.76
CA ALA A 51 -16.01 38.38 -60.56
C ALA A 51 -15.38 37.01 -60.85
N ASP A 52 -14.64 36.87 -61.94
CA ASP A 52 -13.88 35.65 -62.28
C ASP A 52 -12.87 35.31 -61.18
N ALA A 53 -12.09 36.31 -60.73
CA ALA A 53 -11.14 36.15 -59.64
C ALA A 53 -11.84 35.76 -58.33
N LYS A 54 -13.00 36.33 -58.03
CA LYS A 54 -13.79 35.97 -56.85
C LYS A 54 -14.19 34.49 -56.90
N VAL A 55 -14.75 34.03 -58.01
CA VAL A 55 -15.14 32.62 -58.20
C VAL A 55 -13.94 31.70 -58.06
N GLU A 56 -12.81 32.02 -58.74
CA GLU A 56 -11.59 31.21 -58.64
C GLU A 56 -11.04 31.16 -57.20
N THR A 57 -11.11 32.28 -56.47
CA THR A 57 -10.71 32.32 -55.06
C THR A 57 -11.67 31.56 -54.15
N GLU A 58 -12.99 31.63 -54.39
CA GLU A 58 -14.00 30.86 -53.64
C GLU A 58 -13.80 29.35 -53.87
N ASP A 59 -13.52 28.92 -55.09
CA ASP A 59 -13.27 27.52 -55.42
C ASP A 59 -11.98 27.01 -54.76
N LYS A 60 -10.87 27.75 -54.88
CA LYS A 60 -9.60 27.42 -54.22
C LYS A 60 -9.71 27.44 -52.70
N LEU A 61 -10.43 28.41 -52.15
CA LEU A 61 -10.67 28.51 -50.71
C LEU A 61 -11.52 27.32 -50.23
N SER A 62 -12.59 26.98 -50.95
CA SER A 62 -13.45 25.84 -50.62
C SER A 62 -12.67 24.52 -50.67
N ALA A 63 -11.83 24.33 -51.69
CA ALA A 63 -10.94 23.16 -51.77
C ALA A 63 -9.99 23.10 -50.57
N THR A 64 -9.33 24.22 -50.23
CA THR A 64 -8.39 24.27 -49.09
C THR A 64 -9.10 24.03 -47.75
N ILE A 65 -10.33 24.55 -47.59
CA ILE A 65 -11.15 24.32 -46.39
C ILE A 65 -11.52 22.85 -46.28
N ASN A 66 -11.94 22.21 -47.38
CA ASN A 66 -12.28 20.80 -47.37
C ASN A 66 -11.07 19.93 -47.03
N ASP A 67 -9.91 20.20 -47.62
CA ASP A 67 -8.66 19.48 -47.30
C ASP A 67 -8.27 19.67 -45.82
N ALA A 68 -8.39 20.90 -45.30
CA ALA A 68 -8.11 21.20 -43.90
C ALA A 68 -9.12 20.53 -42.96
N MET A 69 -10.40 20.45 -43.33
CA MET A 69 -11.44 19.73 -42.59
C MET A 69 -11.18 18.23 -42.57
N GLU A 70 -10.82 17.63 -43.70
CA GLU A 70 -10.50 16.20 -43.77
C GLU A 70 -9.27 15.85 -42.92
N GLU A 71 -8.22 16.69 -42.96
CA GLU A 71 -7.07 16.49 -42.08
C GLU A 71 -7.43 16.72 -40.60
N LEU A 72 -8.27 17.71 -40.30
CA LEU A 72 -8.77 17.97 -38.95
C LEU A 72 -9.57 16.79 -38.42
N ASP A 73 -10.49 16.23 -39.19
CA ASP A 73 -11.30 15.07 -38.82
C ASP A 73 -10.39 13.87 -38.53
N ARG A 74 -9.47 13.57 -39.43
CA ARG A 74 -8.51 12.46 -39.24
C ARG A 74 -7.63 12.64 -38.00
N ARG A 75 -7.14 13.87 -37.76
CA ARG A 75 -6.35 14.16 -36.54
C ARG A 75 -7.21 14.06 -35.29
N THR A 76 -8.43 14.59 -35.35
CA THR A 76 -9.36 14.59 -34.22
C THR A 76 -9.78 13.17 -33.86
N ASP A 77 -10.09 12.32 -34.82
CA ASP A 77 -10.39 10.89 -34.60
C ASP A 77 -9.21 10.18 -33.94
N LYS A 78 -7.99 10.41 -34.44
CA LYS A 78 -6.79 9.81 -33.88
C LYS A 78 -6.53 10.27 -32.45
N GLU A 79 -6.61 11.56 -32.18
CA GLU A 79 -6.41 12.13 -30.85
C GLU A 79 -7.53 11.71 -29.89
N THR A 80 -8.77 11.67 -30.35
CA THR A 80 -9.92 11.22 -29.56
C THR A 80 -9.78 9.75 -29.18
N ASN A 81 -9.41 8.89 -30.12
CA ASN A 81 -9.16 7.48 -29.83
C ASN A 81 -7.99 7.29 -28.85
N SER A 82 -6.90 8.04 -29.04
CA SER A 82 -5.76 8.07 -28.11
C SER A 82 -6.19 8.53 -26.71
N LYS A 83 -7.03 9.56 -26.62
CA LYS A 83 -7.54 10.06 -25.33
C LYS A 83 -8.49 9.09 -24.66
N ILE A 84 -9.37 8.42 -25.42
CA ILE A 84 -10.24 7.36 -24.89
C ILE A 84 -9.38 6.25 -24.28
N MET A 85 -8.32 5.83 -24.98
CA MET A 85 -7.39 4.82 -24.47
C MET A 85 -6.71 5.28 -23.17
N GLN A 86 -6.13 6.49 -23.14
CA GLN A 86 -5.49 7.05 -21.93
C GLN A 86 -6.48 7.18 -20.76
N ILE A 87 -7.72 7.60 -21.03
CA ILE A 87 -8.76 7.70 -20.01
C ILE A 87 -9.14 6.31 -19.51
N SER A 88 -9.21 5.31 -20.38
CA SER A 88 -9.45 3.91 -19.98
C SER A 88 -8.34 3.40 -19.07
N GLU A 89 -7.07 3.55 -19.48
CA GLU A 89 -5.90 3.13 -18.68
C GLU A 89 -5.86 3.84 -17.31
N TYR A 90 -6.14 5.15 -17.28
CA TYR A 90 -6.24 5.88 -16.03
C TYR A 90 -7.42 5.40 -15.17
N SER A 91 -8.57 5.13 -15.78
CA SER A 91 -9.76 4.63 -15.08
C SER A 91 -9.48 3.26 -14.46
N ASP A 92 -8.79 2.37 -15.18
CA ASP A 92 -8.38 1.06 -14.69
C ASP A 92 -7.43 1.18 -13.50
N SER A 93 -6.44 2.08 -13.58
CA SER A 93 -5.52 2.35 -12.47
C SER A 93 -6.24 2.92 -11.23
N VAL A 94 -7.18 3.84 -11.44
CA VAL A 94 -7.99 4.39 -10.34
C VAL A 94 -8.89 3.32 -9.73
N LEU A 95 -9.52 2.48 -10.56
CA LEU A 95 -10.35 1.36 -10.09
C LEU A 95 -9.54 0.37 -9.26
N GLU A 96 -8.33 0.04 -9.70
CA GLU A 96 -7.42 -0.83 -8.94
C GLU A 96 -6.99 -0.20 -7.60
N ALA A 97 -6.68 1.10 -7.60
CA ALA A 97 -6.37 1.82 -6.37
C ALA A 97 -7.57 1.87 -5.40
N VAL A 98 -8.78 2.06 -5.93
CA VAL A 98 -10.03 2.04 -5.15
C VAL A 98 -10.29 0.64 -4.59
N ASP A 99 -10.11 -0.42 -5.38
CA ASP A 99 -10.27 -1.80 -4.91
C ASP A 99 -9.24 -2.15 -3.83
N LYS A 100 -7.98 -1.73 -4.00
CA LYS A 100 -6.94 -1.87 -2.97
C LYS A 100 -7.32 -1.15 -1.69
N SER A 101 -7.78 0.10 -1.79
CA SER A 101 -8.23 0.87 -0.62
C SER A 101 -9.45 0.21 0.05
N HIS A 102 -10.40 -0.30 -0.72
CA HIS A 102 -11.56 -1.01 -0.21
C HIS A 102 -11.17 -2.30 0.55
N LYS A 103 -10.23 -3.08 0.00
CA LYS A 103 -9.66 -4.25 0.66
C LYS A 103 -8.95 -3.88 1.95
N GLU A 104 -8.16 -2.81 1.96
CA GLU A 104 -7.48 -2.33 3.17
C GLU A 104 -8.46 -1.88 4.24
N ILE A 105 -9.52 -1.13 3.88
CA ILE A 105 -10.57 -0.73 4.80
C ILE A 105 -11.30 -1.96 5.37
N THR A 106 -11.63 -2.93 4.52
CA THR A 106 -12.29 -4.18 4.95
C THR A 106 -11.39 -4.98 5.89
N PHE A 107 -10.09 -5.04 5.58
CA PHE A 107 -9.09 -5.67 6.44
C PHE A 107 -9.00 -4.95 7.79
N MET A 108 -8.86 -3.63 7.81
CA MET A 108 -8.82 -2.86 9.06
C MET A 108 -10.10 -3.04 9.87
N TYR A 109 -11.28 -3.08 9.23
CA TYR A 109 -12.53 -3.37 9.92
C TYR A 109 -12.53 -4.77 10.55
N SER A 110 -12.06 -5.78 9.81
CA SER A 110 -11.96 -7.14 10.32
C SER A 110 -10.96 -7.26 11.49
N MET A 111 -9.80 -6.62 11.39
CA MET A 111 -8.76 -6.61 12.42
C MET A 111 -9.20 -5.83 13.66
N LEU A 112 -9.89 -4.70 13.49
CA LEU A 112 -10.46 -3.94 14.59
C LEU A 112 -11.50 -4.78 15.34
N ASN A 113 -12.36 -5.48 14.61
CA ASN A 113 -13.38 -6.34 15.20
C ASN A 113 -12.75 -7.55 15.92
N GLU A 114 -11.69 -8.13 15.35
CA GLU A 114 -10.90 -9.18 16.01
C GLU A 114 -10.22 -8.68 17.28
N LYS A 115 -9.57 -7.50 17.24
CA LYS A 115 -8.96 -6.87 18.42
C LYS A 115 -9.97 -6.52 19.50
N GLN A 116 -11.15 -6.06 19.11
CA GLN A 116 -12.26 -5.85 20.05
C GLN A 116 -12.66 -7.18 20.71
N LYS A 117 -12.77 -8.25 19.94
CA LYS A 117 -13.08 -9.59 20.47
C LYS A 117 -12.00 -10.09 21.42
N GLU A 118 -10.72 -9.97 21.05
CA GLU A 118 -9.58 -10.32 21.90
C GLU A 118 -9.57 -9.51 23.20
N ALA A 119 -9.83 -8.21 23.14
CA ALA A 119 -9.89 -7.35 24.32
C ALA A 119 -11.02 -7.79 25.27
N VAL A 120 -12.20 -8.07 24.74
CA VAL A 120 -13.33 -8.60 25.53
C VAL A 120 -12.99 -9.95 26.17
N GLU A 121 -12.37 -10.85 25.41
CA GLU A 121 -11.94 -12.15 25.95
C GLU A 121 -10.88 -12.00 27.04
N MET A 122 -9.93 -11.07 26.87
CA MET A 122 -8.93 -10.74 27.87
C MET A 122 -9.58 -10.17 29.14
N THR A 123 -10.54 -9.26 29.01
CA THR A 123 -11.30 -8.74 30.16
C THR A 123 -12.03 -9.86 30.89
N LYS A 124 -12.63 -10.81 30.17
CA LYS A 124 -13.28 -11.97 30.77
C LYS A 124 -12.27 -12.86 31.53
N LYS A 125 -11.14 -13.19 30.91
CA LYS A 125 -10.05 -13.94 31.56
C LYS A 125 -9.52 -13.23 32.80
N LEU A 126 -9.41 -11.90 32.77
CA LEU A 126 -8.97 -11.10 33.91
C LEU A 126 -9.97 -11.19 35.07
N ALA A 127 -11.27 -11.08 34.79
CA ALA A 127 -12.30 -11.25 35.81
C ALA A 127 -12.30 -12.67 36.42
N GLU A 128 -12.10 -13.71 35.59
CA GLU A 128 -11.95 -15.09 36.09
C GLU A 128 -10.70 -15.28 36.97
N VAL A 129 -9.59 -14.61 36.64
CA VAL A 129 -8.37 -14.63 37.47
C VAL A 129 -8.61 -13.88 38.77
N GLU A 130 -9.27 -12.72 38.75
CA GLU A 130 -9.63 -11.96 39.94
C GLU A 130 -10.49 -12.80 40.89
N GLU A 131 -11.53 -13.47 40.38
CA GLU A 131 -12.37 -14.37 41.17
C GLU A 131 -11.56 -15.51 41.80
N LYS A 132 -10.67 -16.15 41.02
CA LYS A 132 -9.78 -17.20 41.52
C LYS A 132 -8.82 -16.69 42.59
N LEU A 133 -8.33 -15.46 42.45
CA LEU A 133 -7.40 -14.85 43.40
C LEU A 133 -8.12 -14.53 44.72
N LEU A 134 -9.34 -13.99 44.67
CA LEU A 134 -10.19 -13.80 45.85
C LEU A 134 -10.53 -15.13 46.54
N ALA A 135 -10.86 -16.17 45.77
CA ALA A 135 -11.14 -17.49 46.31
C ALA A 135 -9.89 -18.12 46.97
N LEU A 136 -8.73 -17.96 46.34
CA LEU A 136 -7.45 -18.42 46.87
C LEU A 136 -7.08 -17.67 48.15
N ASP A 137 -7.20 -16.34 48.15
CA ASP A 137 -6.96 -15.50 49.33
C ASP A 137 -7.84 -15.95 50.51
N ALA A 138 -9.15 -16.12 50.29
CA ALA A 138 -10.07 -16.64 51.29
C ALA A 138 -9.72 -18.07 51.76
N SER A 139 -9.14 -18.91 50.89
CA SER A 139 -8.68 -20.26 51.26
C SER A 139 -7.39 -20.22 52.08
N VAL A 140 -6.47 -19.31 51.75
CA VAL A 140 -5.21 -19.09 52.48
C VAL A 140 -5.51 -18.51 53.85
N SER A 141 -6.37 -17.49 53.97
CA SER A 141 -6.78 -16.94 55.26
C SER A 141 -7.42 -18.01 56.16
N ARG A 142 -8.29 -18.87 55.60
CA ARG A 142 -8.86 -20.01 56.34
C ARG A 142 -7.79 -20.98 56.82
N LYS A 143 -6.81 -21.33 55.98
CA LYS A 143 -5.73 -22.25 56.34
C LYS A 143 -4.80 -21.66 57.41
N ILE A 144 -4.50 -20.37 57.32
CA ILE A 144 -3.73 -19.64 58.34
C ILE A 144 -4.48 -19.64 59.68
N GLY A 145 -5.79 -19.38 59.68
CA GLY A 145 -6.62 -19.48 60.88
C GLY A 145 -6.55 -20.86 61.54
N LEU A 146 -6.73 -21.92 60.75
CA LEU A 146 -6.63 -23.30 61.25
C LEU A 146 -5.24 -23.67 61.79
N LEU A 147 -4.18 -23.14 61.18
CA LEU A 147 -2.82 -23.36 61.68
C LEU A 147 -2.59 -22.64 63.00
N LYS A 148 -3.10 -21.41 63.14
CA LYS A 148 -3.03 -20.64 64.38
C LYS A 148 -3.83 -21.30 65.51
N ASP A 149 -5.00 -21.83 65.21
CA ASP A 149 -5.82 -22.58 66.18
C ASP A 149 -5.11 -23.87 66.63
N LYS A 150 -4.44 -24.58 65.71
CA LYS A 150 -3.62 -25.75 66.04
C LYS A 150 -2.39 -25.42 66.86
N GLU A 151 -1.74 -24.30 66.57
CA GLU A 151 -0.59 -23.81 67.35
C GLU A 151 -1.03 -23.49 68.78
N LEU A 152 -2.19 -22.85 68.95
CA LEU A 152 -2.78 -22.59 70.27
C LEU A 152 -3.08 -23.87 71.05
N GLN A 153 -3.64 -24.88 70.38
CA GLN A 153 -3.88 -26.20 70.99
C GLN A 153 -2.58 -26.91 71.39
N LEU A 154 -1.54 -26.84 70.54
CA LEU A 154 -0.24 -27.44 70.83
C LEU A 154 0.43 -26.76 72.02
N GLU A 155 0.33 -25.43 72.12
CA GLU A 155 0.84 -24.65 73.24
C GLU A 155 0.12 -24.99 74.55
N ASP A 156 -1.20 -25.16 74.51
CA ASP A 156 -2.01 -25.59 75.65
C ASP A 156 -1.69 -27.03 76.07
N ASP A 157 -1.49 -27.93 75.10
CA ASP A 157 -1.09 -29.32 75.33
C ASP A 157 0.33 -29.41 75.93
N ILE A 158 1.27 -28.58 75.47
CA ILE A 158 2.64 -28.50 76.04
C ILE A 158 2.58 -28.01 77.49
N LYS A 159 1.80 -26.96 77.78
CA LYS A 159 1.62 -26.47 79.16
C LYS A 159 0.95 -27.51 80.05
N ALA A 160 0.00 -28.27 79.53
CA ALA A 160 -0.63 -29.38 80.25
C ALA A 160 0.38 -30.52 80.52
N PHE A 161 1.25 -30.83 79.55
CA PHE A 161 2.29 -31.83 79.69
C PHE A 161 3.37 -31.40 80.70
N GLU A 162 3.77 -30.14 80.70
CA GLU A 162 4.72 -29.57 81.67
C GLU A 162 4.16 -29.58 83.09
N ARG A 163 2.88 -29.25 83.29
CA ARG A 163 2.22 -29.38 84.60
C ARG A 163 2.22 -30.82 85.09
N LYS A 164 1.89 -31.76 84.20
CA LYS A 164 1.87 -33.19 84.52
C LYS A 164 3.28 -33.73 84.82
N LYS A 165 4.32 -33.19 84.17
CA LYS A 165 5.73 -33.51 84.43
C LYS A 165 6.20 -32.96 85.79
N LEU A 166 5.82 -31.73 86.14
CA LEU A 166 6.09 -31.14 87.46
C LEU A 166 5.41 -31.92 88.60
N GLU A 167 4.19 -32.41 88.39
CA GLU A 167 3.50 -33.29 89.35
C GLU A 167 4.19 -34.66 89.52
N LEU A 168 4.89 -35.14 88.49
CA LEU A 168 5.71 -36.37 88.55
C LEU A 168 7.08 -36.11 89.22
N GLU A 169 7.69 -34.94 89.04
CA GLU A 169 8.97 -34.57 89.68
C GLU A 169 8.82 -34.23 91.18
N GLU A 170 7.64 -33.77 91.65
CA GLU A 170 7.37 -33.57 93.09
C GLU A 170 7.24 -34.88 93.89
N GLN A 171 7.10 -36.04 93.22
CA GLN A 171 7.07 -37.35 93.90
C GLN A 171 8.45 -38.04 94.01
N ASP A 172 9.49 -37.57 93.31
CA ASP A 172 10.80 -38.25 93.25
C ASP A 172 11.92 -37.54 94.05
N ALA A 173 11.59 -36.57 94.91
CA ALA A 173 12.57 -35.90 95.79
C ALA A 173 12.96 -36.70 97.05
N VAL A 174 12.93 -38.04 97.00
CA VAL A 174 13.49 -38.91 98.04
C VAL A 174 14.30 -40.03 97.37
N ILE A 175 15.56 -40.17 97.79
CA ILE A 175 16.51 -41.29 97.57
C ILE A 175 17.49 -41.13 96.38
N SER A 176 18.49 -40.27 96.61
CA SER A 176 19.93 -40.58 96.71
C SER A 176 20.46 -41.96 96.26
N GLU A 177 21.49 -41.89 95.38
CA GLU A 177 22.66 -42.77 95.24
C GLU A 177 22.47 -44.22 94.73
N SER A 178 23.01 -44.53 93.53
CA SER A 178 24.18 -45.42 93.37
C SER A 178 24.53 -45.78 91.89
N LYS A 179 25.83 -45.66 91.62
CA LYS A 179 26.76 -46.26 90.64
C LYS A 179 26.33 -47.19 89.48
N GLU A 180 27.05 -46.93 88.38
CA GLU A 180 27.72 -47.83 87.40
C GLU A 180 26.91 -48.82 86.56
N ALA A 181 26.87 -48.59 85.24
CA ALA A 181 27.37 -49.51 84.20
C ALA A 181 27.24 -48.89 82.80
N ILE A 182 28.32 -48.90 82.01
CA ILE A 182 28.40 -48.34 80.66
C ILE A 182 28.55 -49.48 79.63
N LYS A 183 27.80 -49.36 78.52
CA LYS A 183 27.91 -49.94 77.15
C LYS A 183 26.93 -51.07 76.80
N PRO A 184 26.55 -51.27 75.50
CA PRO A 184 26.74 -50.45 74.26
C PRO A 184 25.46 -50.32 73.38
N ALA A 185 25.60 -49.78 72.15
CA ALA A 185 24.70 -49.78 70.96
C ALA A 185 24.06 -48.41 70.65
N GLU A 186 24.53 -47.66 69.64
CA GLU A 186 24.37 -47.79 68.16
C GLU A 186 23.15 -47.03 67.60
N ALA A 187 23.40 -46.39 66.44
CA ALA A 187 22.46 -45.81 65.47
C ALA A 187 22.01 -44.34 65.65
N ILE A 188 22.92 -43.41 65.32
CA ILE A 188 22.60 -42.14 64.66
C ILE A 188 23.35 -42.14 63.32
N GLU A 189 22.73 -41.55 62.30
CA GLU A 189 23.24 -41.25 60.93
C GLU A 189 22.92 -42.28 59.83
N LYS A 190 21.79 -42.06 59.14
CA LYS A 190 21.61 -42.32 57.70
C LYS A 190 20.39 -41.56 57.15
N THR A 191 20.54 -40.25 56.97
CA THR A 191 19.61 -39.43 56.17
C THR A 191 20.37 -38.50 55.22
N VAL A 192 21.30 -39.08 54.48
CA VAL A 192 21.92 -38.47 53.30
C VAL A 192 22.17 -39.59 52.29
N SER A 193 21.12 -39.94 51.53
CA SER A 193 21.19 -40.93 50.45
C SER A 193 20.16 -40.71 49.33
N PHE A 194 19.30 -39.69 49.43
CA PHE A 194 18.29 -39.42 48.40
C PHE A 194 18.71 -38.31 47.43
N THR A 195 19.53 -37.36 47.89
CA THR A 195 20.01 -36.22 47.09
C THR A 195 21.13 -36.59 46.10
N GLU A 196 21.92 -37.62 46.42
CA GLU A 196 23.09 -38.00 45.60
C GLU A 196 22.72 -38.89 44.40
N ALA A 197 21.64 -39.69 44.51
CA ALA A 197 21.14 -40.52 43.41
C ALA A 197 20.44 -39.70 42.30
N MET A 198 19.94 -38.50 42.62
CA MET A 198 19.33 -37.61 41.63
C MET A 198 20.38 -36.80 40.87
N ALA A 199 21.46 -36.38 41.54
CA ALA A 199 22.57 -35.65 40.92
C ALA A 199 23.33 -36.48 39.86
N GLN A 200 23.47 -37.80 40.07
CA GLN A 200 24.09 -38.69 39.09
C GLN A 200 23.24 -38.94 37.83
N LYS A 201 21.92 -38.70 37.89
CA LYS A 201 21.04 -38.84 36.72
C LYS A 201 21.05 -37.64 35.78
N TYR A 202 21.59 -36.50 36.23
CA TYR A 202 21.74 -35.28 35.43
C TYR A 202 23.19 -34.99 35.00
N ALA A 203 24.15 -35.82 35.42
CA ALA A 203 25.59 -35.65 35.14
C ALA A 203 26.12 -36.51 33.97
N GLN A 204 25.25 -37.20 33.23
CA GLN A 204 25.61 -37.95 32.03
C GLN A 204 24.67 -37.61 30.87
N GLU A 205 24.62 -36.33 30.47
CA GLU A 205 24.18 -35.96 29.12
C GLU A 205 24.73 -34.59 28.69
N ASP A 206 25.94 -34.22 29.12
CA ASP A 206 26.71 -33.14 28.50
C ASP A 206 27.49 -33.72 27.31
N GLN A 207 26.81 -33.91 26.18
CA GLN A 207 27.52 -33.94 24.90
C GLN A 207 27.82 -32.49 24.48
N PRO A 208 29.07 -32.18 24.08
CA PRO A 208 29.44 -30.84 23.65
C PRO A 208 28.57 -30.43 22.46
N LEU A 209 28.04 -29.21 22.52
CA LEU A 209 27.27 -28.56 21.45
C LEU A 209 28.12 -28.51 20.17
N LYS A 210 28.07 -29.57 19.37
CA LYS A 210 28.66 -29.57 18.03
C LYS A 210 27.85 -28.59 17.19
N SER A 211 28.50 -27.52 16.76
CA SER A 211 27.99 -26.65 15.70
C SER A 211 27.88 -27.48 14.43
N TYR A 212 26.74 -28.12 14.24
CA TYR A 212 26.43 -28.87 13.03
C TYR A 212 25.97 -27.88 11.96
N ASP A 213 26.63 -27.90 10.81
CA ASP A 213 26.33 -27.02 9.69
C ASP A 213 24.89 -27.23 9.20
N ASN A 214 24.09 -26.16 9.28
CA ASN A 214 22.69 -26.16 8.86
C ASN A 214 22.53 -26.27 7.33
N SER A 215 23.63 -26.24 6.58
CA SER A 215 23.66 -26.45 5.13
C SER A 215 23.29 -27.88 4.72
N GLU A 216 23.64 -28.88 5.54
CA GLU A 216 23.32 -30.28 5.24
C GLU A 216 21.81 -30.54 5.24
N ILE A 217 21.06 -29.88 6.14
CA ILE A 217 19.59 -29.94 6.21
C ILE A 217 18.98 -29.44 4.89
N LEU A 218 19.50 -28.34 4.34
CA LEU A 218 19.02 -27.73 3.10
C LEU A 218 19.31 -28.62 1.91
N THR A 219 20.52 -29.17 1.79
CA THR A 219 20.87 -30.05 0.65
C THR A 219 20.03 -31.32 0.60
N LEU A 220 19.64 -31.87 1.76
CA LEU A 220 18.78 -33.05 1.82
C LEU A 220 17.32 -32.71 1.52
N ALA A 221 16.87 -31.51 1.89
CA ALA A 221 15.54 -31.02 1.52
C ALA A 221 15.44 -30.71 0.00
N ASP A 222 16.48 -30.13 -0.59
CA ASP A 222 16.58 -29.90 -2.05
C ASP A 222 16.60 -31.22 -2.84
N GLN A 223 17.11 -32.29 -2.24
CA GLN A 223 17.05 -33.66 -2.78
C GLN A 223 15.64 -34.30 -2.66
N GLY A 224 14.67 -33.59 -2.08
CA GLY A 224 13.28 -34.02 -1.97
C GLY A 224 12.99 -35.02 -0.84
N LEU A 225 13.90 -35.17 0.13
CA LEU A 225 13.66 -36.02 1.30
C LEU A 225 12.67 -35.36 2.26
N THR A 226 11.88 -36.18 2.96
CA THR A 226 10.92 -35.67 3.94
C THR A 226 11.60 -35.27 5.25
N ASP A 227 11.04 -34.26 5.96
CA ASP A 227 11.56 -33.72 7.23
C ASP A 227 11.90 -34.81 8.27
N LEU A 228 11.09 -35.87 8.31
CA LEU A 228 11.28 -37.03 9.18
C LEU A 228 12.51 -37.86 8.82
N GLU A 229 12.78 -38.04 7.52
CA GLU A 229 13.95 -38.76 7.02
C GLU A 229 15.22 -37.96 7.24
N ILE A 230 15.16 -36.63 7.05
CA ILE A 230 16.26 -35.71 7.33
C ILE A 230 16.62 -35.74 8.83
N ALA A 231 15.61 -35.64 9.71
CA ALA A 231 15.79 -35.74 11.16
C ALA A 231 16.44 -37.07 11.57
N LYS A 232 15.98 -38.19 11.00
CA LYS A 232 16.51 -39.52 11.29
C LYS A 232 17.93 -39.73 10.76
N LYS A 233 18.24 -39.20 9.57
CA LYS A 233 19.54 -39.34 8.91
C LYS A 233 20.62 -38.46 9.54
N LEU A 234 20.25 -37.27 10.01
CA LEU A 234 21.14 -36.33 10.70
C LEU A 234 21.14 -36.49 12.22
N GLY A 235 20.32 -37.38 12.78
CA GLY A 235 20.18 -37.55 14.23
C GLY A 235 19.67 -36.28 14.93
N ARG A 236 18.92 -35.44 14.23
CA ARG A 236 18.40 -34.15 14.72
C ARG A 236 16.95 -34.25 15.16
N GLY A 237 16.54 -33.37 16.06
CA GLY A 237 15.13 -33.24 16.44
C GLY A 237 14.29 -32.76 15.26
N LEU A 238 13.12 -33.36 15.04
CA LEU A 238 12.18 -32.99 13.97
C LEU A 238 11.81 -31.49 14.01
N GLY A 239 11.71 -30.92 15.21
CA GLY A 239 11.45 -29.49 15.40
C GLY A 239 12.58 -28.59 14.92
N GLU A 240 13.84 -29.01 15.06
CA GLU A 240 15.00 -28.24 14.58
C GLU A 240 15.09 -28.23 13.06
N VAL A 241 14.86 -29.38 12.44
CA VAL A 241 14.84 -29.53 10.97
C VAL A 241 13.75 -28.63 10.37
N LYS A 242 12.54 -28.66 10.94
CA LYS A 242 11.41 -27.83 10.49
C LYS A 242 11.68 -26.33 10.71
N PHE A 243 12.35 -25.98 11.80
CA PHE A 243 12.70 -24.59 12.09
C PHE A 243 13.73 -24.04 11.09
N VAL A 244 14.79 -24.80 10.77
CA VAL A 244 15.80 -24.39 9.79
C VAL A 244 15.19 -24.24 8.39
N LEU A 245 14.32 -25.16 7.97
CA LEU A 245 13.63 -25.08 6.68
C LEU A 245 12.68 -23.88 6.61
N GLY A 246 11.93 -23.61 7.68
CA GLY A 246 11.04 -22.44 7.75
C GLY A 246 11.78 -21.11 7.61
N LEU A 247 12.94 -20.97 8.29
CA LEU A 247 13.76 -19.76 8.21
C LEU A 247 14.38 -19.52 6.82
N TYR A 248 14.66 -20.59 6.06
CA TYR A 248 15.20 -20.47 4.70
C TYR A 248 14.11 -20.24 3.65
N GLN A 249 12.94 -20.85 3.81
CA GLN A 249 11.77 -20.57 2.95
C GLN A 249 11.33 -19.10 3.07
N GLU A 250 11.33 -18.52 4.27
CA GLU A 250 11.04 -17.09 4.45
C GLU A 250 12.09 -16.18 3.78
N ARG A 251 13.32 -16.65 3.64
CA ARG A 251 14.44 -15.85 3.09
C ARG A 251 14.50 -15.87 1.56
N GLU A 252 14.03 -16.92 0.88
CA GLU A 252 13.89 -16.94 -0.58
C GLU A 252 12.68 -16.12 -1.08
N VAL A 253 11.62 -16.04 -0.29
CA VAL A 253 10.41 -15.26 -0.65
C VAL A 253 10.62 -13.74 -0.47
N ALA A 254 11.69 -13.34 0.24
CA ALA A 254 12.02 -11.94 0.51
C ALA A 254 13.04 -11.32 -0.47
N LYS A 255 13.33 -11.99 -1.60
CA LYS A 255 14.17 -11.47 -2.71
C LYS A 255 13.34 -11.30 -3.98
#